data_AF-A0AAU6X221-F1
#
_entry.id   AF-A0AAU6X221-F1
#
_cell.length_a   1.000
_cell.length_b   1.000
_cell.length_c   1.000
_cell.angle_alpha   90.00
_cell.angle_beta   90.00
_cell.angle_gamma   90.00
#
_symmetry.space_group_name_H-M   'P 1'
#
loop_
_entity.id
_entity.type
_entity.pdbx_description
1 polymer ?
#
loop_
_entity_poly.entity_id
_entity_poly.type
_entity_poly.pdbx_seq_one_letter_code
_entity_poly.pdbx_strand_id
1 'polypeptide(L)'
;MFNFLSRPPKPTTIPVVRSDNIIEIELDIAESLGNWHRWAGQLHALYIVIGVIAILSSVFVTTFISTKDNQLFDTKYLPYVSFTSTVSITLITAFNLGPKANNWRKAWRMLHYHYSLYKAGTITMPELLKKRYEADELIGGVDFQYSAK
;
A
#
# COMPACT_ATOMS: atom_id res chain seq x y z
N MET A 1 -1.07 -12.92 16.43
CA MET A 1 0.16 -12.36 15.82
C MET A 1 0.18 -12.83 14.37
N PHE A 2 -0.40 -12.04 13.46
CA PHE A 2 -0.53 -12.43 12.04
C PHE A 2 0.82 -12.23 11.34
N ASN A 3 1.37 -13.32 10.81
CA ASN A 3 2.66 -13.35 10.16
C ASN A 3 2.52 -12.76 8.74
N PHE A 4 2.76 -11.45 8.61
CA PHE A 4 2.57 -10.66 7.38
C PHE A 4 3.53 -11.06 6.23
N LEU A 5 4.50 -11.95 6.50
CA LEU A 5 5.62 -12.27 5.61
C LEU A 5 5.46 -13.60 4.87
N SER A 6 4.40 -14.36 5.12
CA SER A 6 4.17 -15.67 4.51
C SER A 6 3.16 -15.54 3.37
N ARG A 7 3.57 -15.78 2.13
CA ARG A 7 2.62 -15.94 1.02
C ARG A 7 1.67 -17.09 1.37
N PRO A 8 0.33 -16.90 1.31
CA PRO A 8 -0.57 -18.03 1.48
C PRO A 8 -0.30 -19.06 0.37
N PRO A 9 -0.26 -20.36 0.69
CA PRO A 9 -0.03 -21.40 -0.30
C PRO A 9 -1.11 -21.35 -1.38
N LYS A 10 -0.71 -21.52 -2.64
CA LYS A 10 -1.61 -21.57 -3.79
C LYS A 10 -2.63 -22.69 -3.57
N PRO A 11 -3.95 -22.42 -3.60
CA PRO A 11 -4.94 -23.48 -3.42
C PRO A 11 -4.96 -24.38 -4.65
N THR A 12 -4.42 -25.60 -4.51
CA THR A 12 -4.35 -26.62 -5.58
C THR A 12 -5.65 -27.41 -5.73
N THR A 13 -6.57 -27.29 -4.78
CA THR A 13 -7.89 -27.94 -4.78
C THR A 13 -8.92 -26.96 -4.21
N ILE A 14 -10.07 -26.83 -4.89
CA ILE A 14 -11.22 -26.11 -4.36
C ILE A 14 -11.78 -26.97 -3.22
N PRO A 15 -11.69 -26.56 -1.95
CA PRO A 15 -12.26 -27.35 -0.86
C PRO A 15 -13.78 -27.43 -1.05
N VAL A 16 -14.36 -28.60 -0.81
CA VAL A 16 -15.82 -28.77 -0.75
C VAL A 16 -16.32 -27.92 0.42
N VAL A 17 -16.93 -26.77 0.12
CA VAL A 17 -17.36 -25.80 1.13
C VAL A 17 -18.65 -26.29 1.78
N ARG A 18 -18.57 -26.68 3.06
CA ARG A 18 -19.74 -27.02 3.90
C ARG A 18 -20.47 -25.73 4.30
N SER A 19 -21.80 -25.75 4.46
CA SER A 19 -22.61 -24.54 4.75
C SER A 19 -22.10 -23.70 5.91
N ASP A 20 -21.64 -24.34 6.99
CA ASP A 20 -21.13 -23.65 8.19
C ASP A 20 -19.83 -22.89 7.88
N ASN A 21 -19.00 -23.43 6.98
CA ASN A 21 -17.77 -22.78 6.51
C ASN A 21 -18.06 -21.60 5.59
N ILE A 22 -19.21 -21.56 4.90
CA ILE A 22 -19.56 -20.46 3.98
C ILE A 22 -19.69 -19.15 4.75
N ILE A 23 -20.38 -19.18 5.90
CA ILE A 23 -20.62 -17.99 6.73
C ILE A 23 -19.30 -17.46 7.30
N GLU A 24 -18.44 -18.36 7.79
CA GLU A 24 -17.12 -17.99 8.33
C GLU A 24 -16.20 -17.41 7.25
N ILE A 25 -16.15 -18.03 6.07
CA ILE A 25 -15.37 -17.52 4.93
C ILE A 25 -15.89 -16.17 4.46
N GLU A 26 -17.21 -15.98 4.45
CA GLU A 26 -17.81 -14.71 4.05
C GLU A 26 -17.48 -13.57 5.03
N LEU A 27 -17.50 -13.84 6.34
CA LEU A 27 -17.07 -12.92 7.39
C LEU A 27 -15.59 -12.53 7.23
N ASP A 28 -14.72 -13.50 7.02
CA ASP A 28 -13.28 -13.28 6.80
C ASP A 28 -13.01 -12.42 5.55
N ILE A 29 -13.77 -12.64 4.47
CA ILE A 29 -13.67 -11.81 3.25
C ILE A 29 -14.15 -10.39 3.50
N ALA A 30 -15.25 -10.21 4.22
CA ALA A 30 -15.78 -8.90 4.57
C ALA A 30 -14.82 -8.11 5.48
N GLU A 31 -14.22 -8.78 6.46
CA GLU A 31 -13.19 -8.18 7.32
C GLU A 31 -11.94 -7.79 6.52
N SER A 32 -11.47 -8.68 5.65
CA SER A 32 -10.36 -8.43 4.74
C SER A 32 -10.62 -7.19 3.87
N LEU A 33 -11.82 -7.04 3.32
CA LEU A 33 -12.24 -5.86 2.53
C LEU A 33 -12.13 -4.55 3.32
N GLY A 34 -12.58 -4.55 4.58
CA GLY A 34 -12.49 -3.38 5.46
C GLY A 34 -11.04 -3.02 5.78
N ASN A 35 -10.21 -4.03 6.05
CA ASN A 35 -8.79 -3.85 6.30
C ASN A 35 -8.07 -3.33 5.06
N TRP A 36 -8.28 -3.93 3.90
CA TRP A 36 -7.61 -3.51 2.66
C TRP A 36 -7.95 -2.07 2.27
N HIS A 37 -9.18 -1.62 2.51
CA HIS A 37 -9.55 -0.21 2.31
C HIS A 37 -8.73 0.72 3.21
N ARG A 38 -8.65 0.41 4.51
CA ARG A 38 -7.87 1.19 5.49
C ARG A 38 -6.39 1.24 5.12
N TRP A 39 -5.83 0.09 4.74
CA TRP A 39 -4.41 -0.03 4.39
C TRP A 39 -4.08 0.71 3.11
N ALA A 40 -4.93 0.61 2.07
CA ALA A 40 -4.79 1.39 0.86
C ALA A 40 -4.83 2.90 1.15
N GLY A 41 -5.71 3.34 2.05
CA GLY A 41 -5.80 4.72 2.51
C GLY A 41 -4.54 5.19 3.25
N GLN A 42 -4.05 4.39 4.21
CA GLN A 42 -2.85 4.68 4.99
C GLN A 42 -1.60 4.76 4.11
N LEU A 43 -1.40 3.81 3.19
CA LEU A 43 -0.29 3.81 2.25
C LEU A 43 -0.31 5.04 1.35
N HIS A 44 -1.50 5.42 0.86
CA HIS A 44 -1.64 6.60 0.02
C HIS A 44 -1.40 7.90 0.79
N ALA A 45 -1.91 8.01 2.02
CA ALA A 45 -1.66 9.15 2.89
C ALA A 45 -0.17 9.27 3.22
N LEU A 46 0.49 8.16 3.56
CA LEU A 46 1.93 8.14 3.83
C LEU A 46 2.73 8.59 2.60
N TYR A 47 2.40 8.08 1.42
CA TYR A 47 3.04 8.49 0.17
C TYR A 47 2.91 10.00 -0.08
N ILE A 48 1.71 10.57 0.13
CA ILE A 48 1.47 12.00 -0.02
C ILE A 48 2.27 12.80 1.01
N VAL A 49 2.26 12.40 2.27
CA VAL A 49 2.98 13.10 3.36
C VAL A 49 4.48 13.11 3.08
N ILE A 50 5.07 11.97 2.74
CA ILE A 50 6.50 11.88 2.42
C ILE A 50 6.83 12.71 1.16
N GLY A 51 5.95 12.67 0.14
CA GLY A 51 6.10 13.47 -1.07
C GLY A 51 6.07 14.99 -0.78
N VAL A 52 5.13 15.45 0.05
CA VAL A 52 5.02 16.85 0.47
C VAL A 52 6.25 17.28 1.26
N ILE A 53 6.73 16.45 2.21
CA ILE A 53 7.97 16.73 2.96
C ILE A 53 9.16 16.87 2.01
N ALA A 54 9.31 15.98 1.03
CA ALA A 54 10.39 16.05 0.05
C ALA A 54 10.33 17.34 -0.79
N ILE A 55 9.13 17.75 -1.26
CA ILE A 55 8.94 18.98 -2.03
C ILE A 55 9.25 20.21 -1.16
N LEU A 56 8.68 20.29 0.04
CA LEU A 56 8.91 21.41 0.95
C LEU A 56 10.39 21.53 1.32
N SER A 57 11.05 20.42 1.64
CA SER A 57 12.50 20.42 1.92
C SER A 57 13.32 20.86 0.71
N SER A 58 12.96 20.44 -0.50
CA SER A 58 13.63 20.88 -1.73
C SER A 58 13.46 22.38 -1.97
N VAL A 59 12.24 22.90 -1.89
CA VAL A 59 11.92 24.34 -2.03
C VAL A 59 12.63 25.16 -0.95
N PHE A 60 12.66 24.66 0.29
CA PHE A 60 13.41 25.27 1.38
C PHE A 60 14.89 25.39 0.99
N VAL A 61 15.57 24.29 0.67
CA VAL A 61 16.99 24.31 0.27
C VAL A 61 17.26 25.29 -0.89
N THR A 62 16.45 25.30 -1.94
CA THR A 62 16.63 26.21 -3.09
C THR A 62 16.44 27.68 -2.73
N THR A 63 15.44 28.01 -1.91
CA THR A 63 15.19 29.39 -1.49
C THR A 63 16.31 29.92 -0.57
N PHE A 64 16.90 29.09 0.29
CA PHE A 64 18.03 29.51 1.14
C PHE A 64 19.36 29.65 0.39
N ILE A 65 19.64 28.79 -0.60
CA ILE A 65 20.87 28.89 -1.39
C ILE A 65 20.88 30.14 -2.29
N SER A 66 19.71 30.54 -2.82
CA SER A 66 19.61 31.72 -3.70
C SER A 66 19.61 33.06 -2.96
N THR A 67 19.34 33.09 -1.65
CA THR A 67 19.20 34.34 -0.90
C THR A 67 20.49 34.66 -0.15
N LYS A 68 21.47 35.23 -0.86
CA LYS A 68 22.79 35.61 -0.30
C LYS A 68 22.73 36.62 0.87
N ASP A 69 21.60 37.31 1.08
CA ASP A 69 21.50 38.45 2.01
C ASP A 69 20.63 38.23 3.26
N ASN A 70 19.92 37.11 3.42
CA ASN A 70 18.91 37.03 4.48
C ASN A 70 19.39 36.31 5.75
N GLN A 71 19.76 37.15 6.72
CA GLN A 71 20.02 36.90 8.14
C GLN A 71 18.83 36.27 8.93
N LEU A 72 17.77 35.83 8.26
CA LEU A 72 16.51 35.39 8.88
C LEU A 72 16.54 33.94 9.40
N PHE A 73 17.43 33.08 8.88
CA PHE A 73 17.51 31.68 9.32
C PHE A 73 18.96 31.17 9.31
N ASP A 74 19.38 30.51 10.38
CA ASP A 74 20.75 29.99 10.57
C ASP A 74 21.04 28.86 9.56
N THR A 75 22.14 28.98 8.80
CA THR A 75 22.57 27.98 7.80
C THR A 75 22.85 26.61 8.40
N LYS A 76 22.92 26.51 9.73
CA LYS A 76 22.98 25.24 10.49
C LYS A 76 21.82 24.28 10.22
N TYR A 77 20.67 24.76 9.75
CA TYR A 77 19.50 23.90 9.51
C TYR A 77 19.49 23.21 8.13
N LEU A 78 20.27 23.71 7.16
CA LEU A 78 20.36 23.16 5.79
C LEU A 78 20.70 21.66 5.73
N PRO A 79 21.68 21.14 6.49
CA PRO A 79 22.03 19.71 6.48
C PRO A 79 20.88 18.80 6.90
N TYR A 80 20.09 19.23 7.90
CA TYR A 80 18.94 18.46 8.40
C TYR A 80 17.80 18.42 7.37
N VAL A 81 17.57 19.53 6.68
CA VAL A 81 16.53 19.61 5.62
C VAL A 81 16.93 18.79 4.39
N SER A 82 18.21 18.83 3.98
CA SER A 82 18.68 17.97 2.89
C SER A 82 18.63 16.49 3.26
N PHE A 83 19.01 16.12 4.49
CA PHE A 83 18.96 14.74 4.96
C PHE A 83 17.53 14.19 4.98
N THR A 84 16.57 14.95 5.54
CA THR A 84 15.16 14.56 5.56
C THR A 84 14.57 14.41 4.15
N SER A 85 14.97 15.28 3.21
CA SER A 85 14.59 15.14 1.80
C SER A 85 15.14 13.85 1.18
N THR A 86 16.42 13.56 1.34
CA THR A 86 17.04 12.34 0.80
C THR A 86 16.46 11.08 1.40
N VAL A 87 16.20 11.05 2.72
CA VAL A 87 15.54 9.92 3.38
C VAL A 87 14.13 9.71 2.82
N SER A 88 13.37 10.79 2.62
CA SER A 88 12.01 10.76 2.07
C SER A 88 11.99 10.18 0.64
N ILE A 89 12.89 10.67 -0.23
CA ILE A 89 13.00 10.18 -1.60
C ILE A 89 13.44 8.71 -1.62
N THR A 90 14.44 8.36 -0.80
CA THR A 90 14.95 6.99 -0.69
C THR A 90 13.88 6.03 -0.20
N LEU A 91 13.04 6.43 0.77
CA LEU A 91 11.92 5.59 1.21
C LEU A 91 10.88 5.40 0.11
N ILE A 92 10.55 6.47 -0.62
CA ILE A 92 9.59 6.40 -1.73
C ILE A 92 10.08 5.43 -2.81
N THR A 93 11.34 5.52 -3.19
CA THR A 93 11.93 4.67 -4.23
C THR A 93 12.18 3.25 -3.74
N ALA A 94 12.79 3.05 -2.56
CA ALA A 94 13.17 1.73 -2.06
C ALA A 94 11.97 0.81 -1.80
N PHE A 95 10.84 1.37 -1.36
CA PHE A 95 9.60 0.61 -1.10
C PHE A 95 8.59 0.67 -2.24
N ASN A 96 8.91 1.37 -3.33
CA ASN A 96 8.04 1.55 -4.49
C ASN A 96 6.59 1.89 -4.09
N LEU A 97 6.45 2.85 -3.16
CA LEU A 97 5.21 3.12 -2.43
C LEU A 97 4.04 3.51 -3.34
N GLY A 98 4.32 4.21 -4.45
CA GLY A 98 3.29 4.65 -5.41
C GLY A 98 2.57 3.48 -6.09
N PRO A 99 3.28 2.64 -6.86
CA PRO A 99 2.71 1.42 -7.44
C PRO A 99 2.09 0.50 -6.39
N LYS A 100 2.71 0.37 -5.21
CA LYS A 100 2.18 -0.45 -4.12
C LYS A 100 0.81 0.05 -3.64
N ALA A 101 0.65 1.34 -3.38
CA ALA A 101 -0.63 1.92 -2.99
C ALA A 101 -1.71 1.74 -4.08
N ASN A 102 -1.33 1.87 -5.35
CA ASN A 102 -2.24 1.64 -6.47
C ASN A 102 -2.69 0.17 -6.56
N ASN A 103 -1.77 -0.77 -6.36
CA ASN A 103 -2.05 -2.20 -6.34
C ASN A 103 -3.02 -2.58 -5.23
N TRP A 104 -2.83 -2.07 -4.01
CA TRP A 104 -3.77 -2.23 -2.90
C TRP A 104 -5.18 -1.74 -3.26
N ARG A 105 -5.29 -0.56 -3.88
CA ARG A 105 -6.58 0.00 -4.30
C ARG A 105 -7.22 -0.79 -5.45
N LYS A 106 -6.42 -1.36 -6.35
CA LYS A 106 -6.89 -2.24 -7.43
C LYS A 106 -7.40 -3.57 -6.89
N ALA A 107 -6.65 -4.19 -5.98
CA ALA A 107 -7.04 -5.42 -5.29
C ALA A 107 -8.34 -5.24 -4.50
N TRP A 108 -8.46 -4.15 -3.73
CA TRP A 108 -9.69 -3.82 -3.01
C TRP A 108 -10.90 -3.67 -3.95
N ARG A 109 -10.77 -2.90 -5.05
CA ARG A 109 -11.86 -2.74 -6.02
C ARG A 109 -12.25 -4.07 -6.67
N MET A 110 -11.27 -4.90 -7.02
CA MET A 110 -11.50 -6.21 -7.63
C MET A 110 -12.25 -7.14 -6.69
N LEU A 111 -11.81 -7.24 -5.42
CA LEU A 111 -12.47 -8.09 -4.43
C LEU A 111 -13.87 -7.55 -4.09
N HIS A 112 -14.03 -6.24 -3.93
CA HIS A 112 -15.32 -5.61 -3.65
C HIS A 112 -16.34 -5.89 -4.76
N TYR A 113 -15.93 -5.75 -6.01
CA TYR A 113 -16.79 -6.05 -7.16
C TYR A 113 -17.25 -7.52 -7.15
N HIS A 114 -16.34 -8.47 -6.99
CA HIS A 114 -16.70 -9.89 -6.97
C HIS A 114 -17.50 -10.27 -5.72
N TYR A 115 -17.23 -9.66 -4.57
CA TYR A 115 -18.05 -9.83 -3.37
C TYR A 115 -19.49 -9.36 -3.60
N SER A 116 -19.69 -8.23 -4.31
CA SER A 116 -21.03 -7.78 -4.67
C SER A 116 -21.75 -8.72 -5.64
N LEU A 117 -21.03 -9.32 -6.60
CA LEU A 117 -21.59 -10.35 -7.49
C LEU A 117 -21.97 -11.62 -6.74
N TYR A 118 -21.18 -12.00 -5.72
CA TYR A 118 -21.50 -13.14 -4.86
C TYR A 118 -22.76 -12.88 -4.04
N LYS A 119 -22.88 -11.69 -3.43
CA LYS A 119 -24.10 -11.27 -2.72
C LYS A 119 -25.33 -11.21 -3.62
N ALA A 120 -25.15 -10.90 -4.90
CA ALA A 120 -26.21 -10.93 -5.91
C ALA A 120 -26.52 -12.36 -6.42
N GLY A 121 -25.86 -13.40 -5.91
CA GLY A 121 -26.03 -14.78 -6.35
C GLY A 121 -25.51 -15.06 -7.77
N THR A 122 -24.73 -14.15 -8.36
CA THR A 122 -24.24 -14.24 -9.74
C THR A 122 -23.00 -15.13 -9.86
N ILE A 123 -22.19 -15.22 -8.80
CA ILE A 123 -21.01 -16.09 -8.74
C ILE A 123 -21.07 -16.99 -7.51
N THR A 124 -20.35 -18.10 -7.57
CA THR A 124 -20.29 -19.09 -6.48
C THR A 124 -19.17 -18.79 -5.48
N MET A 125 -19.24 -19.37 -4.27
CA MET A 125 -18.20 -19.19 -3.25
C MET A 125 -16.79 -19.62 -3.73
N PRO A 126 -16.61 -20.75 -4.45
CA PRO A 126 -15.33 -21.09 -5.06
C PRO A 126 -14.77 -20.03 -6.03
N GLU A 127 -15.64 -19.41 -6.82
CA GLU A 127 -15.23 -18.33 -7.74
C GLU A 127 -14.83 -17.07 -6.97
N LEU A 128 -15.55 -16.73 -5.89
CA LEU A 128 -15.18 -15.63 -5.00
C LEU A 128 -13.81 -15.86 -4.36
N LEU A 129 -13.52 -17.06 -3.86
CA LEU A 129 -12.23 -17.42 -3.29
C LEU A 129 -11.09 -17.35 -4.30
N LYS A 130 -11.33 -17.80 -5.55
CA LYS A 130 -10.37 -17.64 -6.64
C LYS A 130 -10.07 -16.17 -6.89
N LYS A 131 -11.09 -15.32 -6.90
CA LYS A 131 -10.93 -13.87 -7.11
C LYS A 131 -10.27 -13.16 -5.95
N ARG A 132 -10.47 -13.62 -4.72
CA ARG A 132 -9.70 -13.19 -3.55
C ARG A 132 -8.22 -13.48 -3.74
N TYR A 133 -7.86 -14.71 -4.12
CA TYR A 133 -6.47 -15.09 -4.36
C TYR A 133 -5.81 -14.25 -5.48
N GLU A 134 -6.51 -14.02 -6.60
CA GLU A 134 -6.04 -13.13 -7.67
C GLU A 134 -5.83 -11.68 -7.16
N ALA A 135 -6.70 -11.20 -6.27
CA ALA A 135 -6.55 -9.88 -5.66
C ALA A 135 -5.37 -9.81 -4.67
N ASP A 136 -5.12 -10.87 -3.90
CA ASP A 136 -3.94 -10.99 -3.04
C ASP A 136 -2.63 -10.98 -3.85
N GLU A 137 -2.60 -11.67 -5.00
CA GLU A 137 -1.45 -11.64 -5.91
C GLU A 137 -1.17 -10.23 -6.45
N LEU A 138 -2.21 -9.43 -6.70
CA LEU A 138 -2.05 -8.03 -7.11
C LEU A 138 -1.40 -7.18 -6.01
N ILE A 139 -1.72 -7.43 -4.74
CA ILE A 139 -1.09 -6.72 -3.62
C ILE A 139 0.40 -7.07 -3.57
N GLY A 140 0.73 -8.36 -3.71
CA GLY A 140 2.10 -8.87 -3.73
C GLY A 140 2.86 -8.67 -2.39
N GLY A 141 4.10 -9.15 -2.34
CA GLY A 141 4.99 -9.02 -1.17
C GLY A 141 5.66 -7.64 -1.06
N VAL A 142 6.35 -7.37 0.04
CA VAL A 142 7.22 -6.19 0.16
C VAL A 142 8.54 -6.51 -0.54
N ASP A 143 8.73 -5.96 -1.74
CA ASP A 143 10.00 -6.08 -2.46
C ASP A 143 10.85 -4.84 -2.16
N PHE A 144 11.93 -5.03 -1.40
CA PHE A 144 12.91 -3.98 -1.14
C PHE A 144 13.82 -3.84 -2.37
N GLN A 145 13.63 -2.77 -3.13
CA GLN A 145 14.45 -2.49 -4.32
C GLN A 145 15.41 -1.36 -4.02
N TYR A 146 16.59 -1.69 -3.48
CA TYR A 146 17.69 -0.74 -3.33
C TYR A 146 18.75 -1.01 -4.39
N SER A 147 18.83 -0.10 -5.37
CA SER A 147 19.94 -0.05 -6.31
C SER A 147 20.81 1.13 -5.92
N ALA A 148 21.93 0.84 -5.23
CA ALA A 148 23.00 1.81 -5.08
C ALA A 148 23.59 2.03 -6.48
N LYS A 149 23.37 3.23 -7.03
CA LYS A 149 24.18 3.72 -8.14
C LYS A 149 25.37 4.47 -7.59
#